data_AF-A0A942NY42-F1
#
_entry.id   AF-A0A942NY42-F1
#
_cell.length_a   1.000
_cell.length_b   1.000
_cell.length_c   1.000
_cell.angle_alpha   90.00
_cell.angle_beta   90.00
_cell.angle_gamma   90.00
#
_symmetry.space_group_name_H-M   'P 1'
#
loop_
_entity.id
_entity.type
_entity.pdbx_description
1 polymer ?
#
loop_
_entity_poly.entity_id
_entity_poly.type
_entity_poly.pdbx_seq_one_letter_code
_entity_poly.pdbx_strand_id
1 'polypeptide(L)'
;MRGFGSLFPVKAIALFWGFISLASFSSTSPAVDIHQASQQVKARFCKDNLTIDQTLDKSIKSHSQRDIGWRVFEEDGYYDIERAVLINKAMELRYRWRVFADGSMQPQNERAENLCRQDAG
;
A
#
# COMPACT_ATOMS: atom_id res chain seq x y z
N MET A 1 60.02 -15.83 66.20
CA MET A 1 60.12 -14.44 65.69
C MET A 1 59.25 -14.31 64.45
N ARG A 2 58.36 -13.31 64.43
CA ARG A 2 57.60 -12.76 63.27
C ARG A 2 56.59 -13.75 62.64
N GLY A 3 55.27 -13.54 62.61
CA GLY A 3 54.48 -12.31 62.61
C GLY A 3 54.07 -11.96 61.18
N PHE A 4 52.94 -12.49 60.72
CA PHE A 4 52.17 -12.04 59.54
C PHE A 4 50.70 -12.35 59.88
N GLY A 5 49.76 -11.43 59.89
CA GLY A 5 49.64 -10.24 59.07
C GLY A 5 48.28 -10.36 58.37
N SER A 6 47.28 -9.76 59.01
CA SER A 6 45.85 -9.78 58.70
C SER A 6 45.46 -9.01 57.43
N LEU A 7 44.24 -9.31 56.96
CA LEU A 7 43.31 -8.42 56.22
C LEU A 7 43.67 -8.09 54.76
N PHE A 8 43.12 -8.89 53.84
CA PHE A 8 42.82 -8.40 52.49
C PHE A 8 41.39 -7.84 52.46
N PRO A 9 41.18 -6.61 51.97
CA PRO A 9 39.85 -6.05 51.80
C PRO A 9 39.15 -6.69 50.59
N VAL A 10 37.92 -7.13 50.84
CA VAL A 10 36.95 -7.54 49.81
C VAL A 10 36.71 -6.34 48.90
N LYS A 11 37.26 -6.37 47.68
CA LYS A 11 36.90 -5.42 46.64
C LYS A 11 35.50 -5.77 46.14
N ALA A 12 34.57 -4.85 46.40
CA ALA A 12 33.20 -4.87 45.93
C ALA A 12 33.15 -5.10 44.41
N ILE A 13 32.51 -6.18 44.02
CA ILE A 13 32.09 -6.44 42.64
C ILE A 13 30.88 -5.52 42.40
N ALA A 14 31.13 -4.37 41.76
CA ALA A 14 30.07 -3.52 41.28
C ALA A 14 29.30 -4.27 40.18
N LEU A 15 28.05 -4.61 40.49
CA LEU A 15 27.10 -5.25 39.59
C LEU A 15 26.80 -4.29 38.43
N PHE A 16 27.44 -4.51 37.28
CA PHE A 16 27.04 -3.88 36.02
C PHE A 16 25.75 -4.55 35.53
N TRP A 17 24.61 -4.03 35.99
CA TRP A 17 23.30 -4.35 35.42
C TRP A 17 23.20 -3.70 34.04
N GLY A 18 23.80 -4.35 33.05
CA GLY A 18 23.58 -4.08 31.63
C GLY A 18 22.18 -4.56 31.23
N PHE A 19 21.16 -3.75 31.49
CA PHE A 19 19.88 -3.84 30.81
C PHE A 19 19.88 -2.85 29.66
N ILE A 20 20.58 -3.20 28.57
CA ILE A 20 20.31 -2.59 27.27
C ILE A 20 18.99 -3.20 26.80
N SER A 21 17.89 -2.53 27.15
CA SER A 21 16.58 -2.81 26.55
C SER A 21 16.69 -2.55 25.06
N LEU A 22 16.86 -3.62 24.27
CA LEU A 22 16.54 -3.59 22.84
C LEU A 22 15.03 -3.35 22.74
N ALA A 23 14.63 -2.08 22.66
CA ALA A 23 13.30 -1.71 22.20
C ALA A 23 13.21 -2.08 20.72
N SER A 24 12.70 -3.27 20.44
CA SER A 24 12.24 -3.64 19.10
C SER A 24 11.06 -2.73 18.76
N PHE A 25 11.34 -1.65 18.04
CA PHE A 25 10.31 -0.83 17.40
C PHE A 25 9.62 -1.70 16.35
N SER A 26 8.48 -2.30 16.72
CA SER A 26 7.59 -2.92 15.75
C SER A 26 6.92 -1.78 14.99
N SER A 27 7.32 -1.56 13.75
CA SER A 27 6.68 -0.64 12.83
C SER A 27 5.29 -1.20 12.49
N THR A 28 4.28 -0.87 13.30
CA THR A 28 2.89 -1.06 12.91
C THR A 28 2.57 0.01 11.88
N SER A 29 2.76 -0.31 10.60
CA SER A 29 2.28 0.53 9.50
C SER A 29 0.76 0.66 9.62
N PRO A 30 0.19 1.88 9.52
CA PRO A 30 -1.26 2.02 9.51
C PRO A 30 -1.81 1.24 8.32
N ALA A 31 -2.75 0.33 8.57
CA ALA A 31 -3.45 -0.40 7.53
C ALA A 31 -4.20 0.60 6.64
N VAL A 32 -4.08 0.46 5.32
CA VAL A 32 -4.80 1.28 4.34
C VAL A 32 -6.31 1.10 4.56
N ASP A 33 -7.05 2.20 4.69
CA ASP A 33 -8.51 2.16 4.74
C ASP A 33 -9.15 2.14 3.34
N ILE A 34 -10.42 1.74 3.24
CA ILE A 34 -11.15 1.61 1.97
C ILE A 34 -11.20 2.91 1.14
N HIS A 35 -11.30 4.06 1.81
CA HIS A 35 -11.34 5.36 1.15
C HIS A 35 -9.96 5.74 0.62
N GLN A 36 -8.91 5.50 1.40
CA GLN A 36 -7.52 5.67 1.00
C GLN A 36 -7.17 4.78 -0.19
N ALA A 37 -7.56 3.50 -0.17
CA ALA A 37 -7.34 2.59 -1.30
C ALA A 37 -8.02 3.09 -2.59
N SER A 38 -9.27 3.55 -2.48
CA SER A 38 -9.99 4.13 -3.62
C SER A 38 -9.31 5.39 -4.17
N GLN A 39 -8.90 6.31 -3.29
CA GLN A 39 -8.22 7.55 -3.69
C GLN A 39 -6.85 7.27 -4.27
N GLN A 40 -6.11 6.31 -3.72
CA GLN A 40 -4.80 5.89 -4.22
C GLN A 40 -4.88 5.44 -5.68
N VAL A 41 -5.87 4.61 -6.02
CA VAL A 41 -6.10 4.17 -7.41
C VAL A 41 -6.45 5.38 -8.29
N LYS A 42 -7.44 6.19 -7.88
CA LYS A 42 -7.92 7.32 -8.69
C LYS A 42 -6.86 8.39 -8.95
N ALA A 43 -6.01 8.66 -7.95
CA ALA A 43 -4.99 9.70 -7.98
C ALA A 43 -3.65 9.23 -8.58
N ARG A 44 -3.49 7.93 -8.88
CA ARG A 44 -2.27 7.41 -9.50
C ARG A 44 -2.05 8.06 -10.85
N PHE A 45 -0.87 8.66 -11.05
CA PHE A 45 -0.45 9.17 -12.36
C PHE A 45 -0.41 8.04 -13.40
N CYS A 46 -0.90 8.36 -14.58
CA CYS A 46 -1.09 7.50 -15.74
C CYS A 46 -0.43 8.17 -16.96
N LYS A 47 -0.99 7.99 -18.17
CA LYS A 47 -0.48 8.62 -19.39
C LYS A 47 -0.89 10.09 -19.53
N ASP A 48 -0.17 10.84 -20.35
CA ASP A 48 -0.42 12.26 -20.65
C ASP A 48 -0.44 13.19 -19.41
N ASN A 49 0.30 12.85 -18.35
CA ASN A 49 0.26 13.53 -17.05
C ASN A 49 -1.14 13.56 -16.38
N LEU A 50 -2.05 12.68 -16.81
CA LEU A 50 -3.36 12.52 -16.21
C LEU A 50 -3.33 11.44 -15.13
N THR A 51 -4.24 11.50 -14.17
CA THR A 51 -4.47 10.39 -13.25
C THR A 51 -5.32 9.29 -13.88
N ILE A 52 -5.37 8.09 -13.29
CA ILE A 52 -6.27 7.01 -13.73
C ILE A 52 -7.72 7.50 -13.87
N ASP A 53 -8.23 8.25 -12.90
CA ASP A 53 -9.60 8.76 -12.92
C ASP A 53 -9.82 9.72 -14.11
N GLN A 54 -8.88 10.64 -14.34
CA GLN A 54 -8.93 11.58 -15.46
C GLN A 54 -8.81 10.90 -16.82
N THR A 55 -7.91 9.91 -16.94
CA THR A 55 -7.74 9.13 -18.18
C THR A 55 -9.00 8.35 -18.52
N LEU A 56 -9.61 7.68 -17.54
CA LEU A 56 -10.86 6.95 -17.74
C LEU A 56 -12.02 7.89 -18.07
N ASP A 57 -12.18 8.98 -17.31
CA ASP A 57 -13.24 9.96 -17.55
C ASP A 57 -13.15 10.56 -18.97
N LYS A 58 -11.93 10.92 -19.42
CA LYS A 58 -11.67 11.36 -20.79
C LYS A 58 -12.07 10.30 -21.82
N SER A 59 -11.66 9.05 -21.62
CA SER A 59 -11.95 7.95 -22.54
C SER A 59 -13.45 7.61 -22.63
N ILE A 60 -14.14 7.60 -21.49
CA ILE A 60 -15.59 7.37 -21.41
C ILE A 60 -16.33 8.46 -22.18
N LYS A 61 -15.98 9.73 -21.95
CA LYS A 61 -16.57 10.88 -22.62
C LYS A 61 -16.29 10.87 -24.13
N SER A 62 -15.05 10.61 -24.55
CA SER A 62 -14.69 10.62 -25.97
C SER A 62 -15.42 9.56 -26.78
N HIS A 63 -15.75 8.42 -26.17
CA HIS A 63 -16.47 7.33 -26.81
C HIS A 63 -17.98 7.33 -26.52
N SER A 64 -18.50 8.37 -25.83
CA SER A 64 -19.92 8.46 -25.42
C SER A 64 -20.42 7.20 -24.69
N GLN A 65 -19.54 6.59 -23.89
CA GLN A 65 -19.86 5.40 -23.10
C GLN A 65 -20.59 5.81 -21.82
N ARG A 66 -21.41 4.91 -21.27
CA ARG A 66 -22.08 5.18 -20.00
C ARG A 66 -21.18 4.73 -18.85
N ASP A 67 -20.84 5.67 -17.99
CA ASP A 67 -20.18 5.35 -16.72
C ASP A 67 -21.15 4.65 -15.75
N ILE A 68 -20.76 3.50 -15.22
CA ILE A 68 -21.52 2.79 -14.18
C ILE A 68 -21.01 3.15 -12.78
N GLY A 69 -19.82 3.71 -12.67
CA GLY A 69 -19.26 4.18 -11.41
C GLY A 69 -18.04 3.39 -10.94
N TRP A 70 -17.52 3.84 -9.80
CA TRP A 70 -16.48 3.15 -9.06
C TRP A 70 -17.10 2.17 -8.06
N ARG A 71 -16.50 1.00 -7.92
CA ARG A 71 -16.87 -0.05 -6.95
C ARG A 71 -15.64 -0.43 -6.15
N VAL A 72 -15.85 -0.82 -4.90
CA VAL A 72 -14.80 -1.34 -4.03
C VAL A 72 -15.26 -2.68 -3.48
N PHE A 73 -14.38 -3.66 -3.53
CA PHE A 73 -14.56 -4.98 -2.95
C PHE A 73 -13.49 -5.16 -1.89
N GLU A 74 -13.91 -5.39 -0.66
CA GLU A 74 -13.03 -5.66 0.48
C GLU A 74 -12.82 -7.17 0.60
N GLU A 75 -11.57 -7.56 0.79
CA GLU A 75 -11.14 -8.95 0.94
C GLU A 75 -10.05 -9.02 2.02
N ASP A 76 -9.73 -10.23 2.48
CA ASP A 76 -8.72 -10.42 3.53
C ASP A 76 -7.33 -9.95 3.06
N GLY A 77 -6.92 -8.78 3.56
CA GLY A 77 -5.60 -8.20 3.34
C GLY A 77 -5.47 -7.31 2.09
N TYR A 78 -6.55 -7.07 1.35
CA TYR A 78 -6.55 -6.16 0.20
C TYR A 78 -7.93 -5.59 -0.16
N TYR A 79 -7.95 -4.53 -0.95
CA TYR A 79 -9.14 -3.99 -1.60
C TYR A 79 -9.01 -4.07 -3.11
N ASP A 80 -10.01 -4.62 -3.79
CA ASP A 80 -10.14 -4.50 -5.24
C ASP A 80 -10.97 -3.26 -5.56
N ILE A 81 -10.38 -2.30 -6.28
CA ILE A 81 -11.03 -1.08 -6.77
C ILE A 81 -11.33 -1.25 -8.25
N GLU A 82 -12.58 -1.08 -8.64
CA GLU A 82 -13.04 -1.28 -10.02
C GLU A 82 -13.73 -0.03 -10.57
N ARG A 83 -13.41 0.33 -11.81
CA ARG A 83 -14.23 1.22 -12.65
C ARG A 83 -15.01 0.38 -13.66
N ALA A 84 -16.33 0.51 -13.65
CA ALA A 84 -17.22 -0.18 -14.59
C ALA A 84 -17.79 0.81 -15.63
N VAL A 85 -17.73 0.42 -16.90
CA VAL A 85 -18.17 1.25 -18.03
C VAL A 85 -19.03 0.41 -18.97
N LEU A 86 -20.19 0.92 -19.35
CA LEU A 86 -21.11 0.24 -20.25
C LEU A 86 -20.92 0.75 -21.68
N ILE A 87 -20.56 -0.17 -22.58
CA ILE A 87 -20.33 0.11 -24.02
C ILE A 87 -21.63 0.00 -24.80
N ASN A 88 -22.45 -0.99 -24.44
CA ASN A 88 -23.80 -1.17 -24.94
C ASN A 88 -24.61 -1.94 -23.88
N LYS A 89 -25.90 -2.17 -24.11
CA LYS A 89 -26.80 -2.82 -23.13
C LYS A 89 -26.35 -4.22 -22.67
N ALA A 90 -25.48 -4.89 -23.42
CA ALA A 90 -25.02 -6.25 -23.14
C ALA A 90 -23.53 -6.33 -22.75
N MET A 91 -22.78 -5.22 -22.79
CA MET A 91 -21.33 -5.24 -22.62
C MET A 91 -20.82 -4.19 -21.63
N GLU A 92 -20.21 -4.67 -20.56
CA GLU A 92 -19.51 -3.89 -19.54
C GLU A 92 -17.99 -4.10 -19.67
N LEU A 93 -17.22 -3.02 -19.72
CA LEU A 93 -15.78 -3.04 -19.49
C LEU A 93 -15.52 -2.80 -18.02
N ARG A 94 -14.55 -3.54 -17.49
CA ARG A 94 -14.09 -3.41 -16.11
C ARG A 94 -12.61 -3.12 -16.12
N TYR A 95 -12.20 -2.12 -15.35
CA TYR A 95 -10.82 -1.83 -15.05
C TYR A 95 -10.65 -2.05 -13.55
N ARG A 96 -9.80 -3.00 -13.16
CA ARG A 96 -9.68 -3.42 -11.76
C ARG A 96 -8.23 -3.33 -11.30
N TRP A 97 -8.04 -2.75 -10.12
CA TRP A 97 -6.78 -2.68 -9.40
C TRP A 97 -6.95 -3.30 -8.02
N ARG A 98 -5.91 -3.95 -7.52
CA ARG A 98 -5.81 -4.42 -6.15
C ARG A 98 -4.90 -3.49 -5.38
N VAL A 99 -5.31 -3.09 -4.19
CA VAL A 99 -4.53 -2.34 -3.22
C VAL A 99 -4.33 -3.22 -2.01
N PHE A 100 -3.09 -3.58 -1.70
CA PHE A 100 -2.75 -4.41 -0.56
C PHE A 100 -2.61 -3.56 0.71
N ALA A 101 -2.66 -4.19 1.88
CA ALA A 101 -2.52 -3.51 3.17
C ALA A 101 -1.19 -2.76 3.34
N ASP A 102 -0.14 -3.14 2.61
CA ASP A 102 1.16 -2.45 2.57
C ASP A 102 1.16 -1.20 1.68
N GLY A 103 0.03 -0.87 1.05
CA GLY A 103 -0.11 0.23 0.11
C GLY A 103 0.43 -0.06 -1.29
N SER A 104 0.90 -1.28 -1.57
CA SER A 104 1.23 -1.67 -2.94
C SER A 104 -0.05 -1.82 -3.79
N MET A 105 0.06 -1.53 -5.09
CA MET A 105 -1.07 -1.53 -6.01
C MET A 105 -0.73 -2.27 -7.30
N GLN A 106 -1.62 -3.14 -7.78
CA GLN A 106 -1.42 -3.94 -8.99
C GLN A 106 -2.68 -3.99 -9.86
N PRO A 107 -2.58 -3.83 -11.20
CA PRO A 107 -3.71 -4.09 -12.09
C PRO A 107 -4.09 -5.58 -12.02
N GLN A 108 -5.40 -5.87 -12.06
CA GLN A 108 -5.95 -7.23 -11.95
C GLN A 108 -6.52 -7.74 -13.28
N ASN A 109 -6.50 -6.92 -14.32
CA ASN A 109 -6.88 -7.34 -15.65
C ASN A 109 -6.12 -6.57 -16.74
N GLU A 110 -6.11 -7.14 -17.94
CA GLU A 110 -5.39 -6.60 -19.10
C GLU A 110 -5.79 -5.15 -19.42
N ARG A 111 -7.06 -4.77 -19.21
CA ARG A 111 -7.52 -3.40 -19.46
C ARG A 111 -6.91 -2.40 -18.49
N ALA A 112 -6.87 -2.73 -17.19
CA ALA A 112 -6.23 -1.88 -16.18
C ALA A 112 -4.72 -1.80 -16.40
N GLU A 113 -4.10 -2.90 -16.83
CA GLU A 113 -2.69 -2.97 -17.16
C GLU A 113 -2.33 -2.08 -18.37
N ASN A 114 -3.16 -2.13 -19.42
CA ASN A 114 -2.94 -1.38 -20.65
C ASN A 114 -3.36 0.09 -20.57
N LEU A 115 -4.20 0.48 -19.60
CA LEU A 115 -4.75 1.83 -19.49
C LEU A 115 -3.66 2.92 -19.52
N CYS A 116 -2.57 2.68 -18.81
CA CYS A 116 -1.49 3.66 -18.60
C CYS A 116 -0.24 3.37 -19.43
N ARG A 117 -0.26 2.36 -20.30
CA ARG A 117 0.84 2.18 -21.26
C ARG A 117 0.80 3.35 -22.24
N GLN A 118 1.97 3.90 -22.55
CA GLN A 118 2.10 4.82 -23.67
C GLN A 118 1.82 4.02 -24.93
N ASP A 119 0.88 4.47 -25.75
CA ASP A 119 0.69 3.93 -27.08
C ASP A 119 2.01 4.21 -27.83
N ALA A 120 2.73 3.16 -28.24
CA ALA A 120 3.86 3.33 -29.13
C ALA A 120 3.30 3.89 -30.44
N GLY A 121 3.45 5.20 -30.61
CA GLY A 121 3.02 5.92 -31.82
C GLY A 121 3.68 5.41 -33.08
#